data_AF-A0A059F156-F1
#
_entry.id   AF-A0A059F156-F1
#
_cell.length_a   1.000
_cell.length_b   1.000
_cell.length_c   1.000
_cell.angle_alpha   90.00
_cell.angle_beta   90.00
_cell.angle_gamma   90.00
#
_symmetry.space_group_name_H-M   'P 1'
#
loop_
_entity.id
_entity.type
_entity.pdbx_description
1 polymer ?
#
loop_
_entity_poly.entity_id
_entity_poly.type
_entity_poly.pdbx_seq_one_letter_code
_entity_poly.pdbx_strand_id
1 'polypeptide(L)'
;MRYKIKASKKDTPEEVAIYRKLGLVFKTNHSFLNKHNVIDGLRYIEREFCVSQKIDTIRYKRYKEIYKHGGKGSLMGAFRKHRVLKPKSNEIIEFIDKFLESSK
;
A
#
# COMPACT_ATOMS: atom_id res chain seq x y z
N MET A 1 -33.67 -14.88 -9.45
CA MET A 1 -33.24 -13.51 -9.10
C MET A 1 -31.95 -13.59 -8.27
N ARG A 2 -30.83 -13.01 -8.72
CA ARG A 2 -29.58 -12.94 -7.95
C ARG A 2 -29.49 -11.57 -7.28
N TYR A 3 -29.66 -11.51 -5.97
CA TYR A 3 -29.52 -10.27 -5.20
C TYR A 3 -28.05 -9.84 -5.19
N LYS A 4 -27.74 -8.69 -5.83
CA LYS A 4 -26.44 -8.02 -5.67
C LYS A 4 -26.46 -7.25 -4.36
N ILE A 5 -25.83 -7.81 -3.33
CA ILE A 5 -25.62 -7.12 -2.05
C ILE A 5 -24.58 -6.01 -2.29
N LYS A 6 -25.01 -4.74 -2.19
CA LYS A 6 -24.08 -3.61 -2.11
C LYS A 6 -23.41 -3.65 -0.73
N ALA A 7 -22.09 -3.73 -0.69
CA ALA A 7 -21.32 -3.67 0.55
C ALA A 7 -21.48 -2.27 1.17
N SER A 8 -22.43 -2.16 2.10
CA SER A 8 -22.73 -0.94 2.83
C SER A 8 -22.77 -1.24 4.32
N LYS A 9 -21.58 -1.49 4.89
CA LYS A 9 -21.27 -1.26 6.31
C LYS A 9 -19.75 -1.39 6.48
N LYS A 10 -19.15 -0.43 7.18
CA LYS A 10 -17.79 -0.58 7.71
C LYS A 10 -17.96 -1.39 8.98
N ASP A 11 -17.53 -2.65 8.97
CA ASP A 11 -17.70 -3.55 10.12
C ASP A 11 -16.99 -2.98 11.36
N THR A 12 -17.63 -3.10 12.52
CA THR A 12 -17.08 -2.63 13.80
C THR A 12 -15.99 -3.60 14.32
N PRO A 13 -15.08 -3.15 15.20
CA PRO A 13 -14.02 -4.00 15.75
C PRO A 13 -14.53 -5.27 16.45
N GLU A 14 -15.72 -5.20 17.05
CA GLU A 14 -16.39 -6.32 17.72
C GLU A 14 -16.88 -7.37 16.72
N GLU A 15 -17.49 -6.94 15.61
CA GLU A 15 -17.93 -7.81 14.52
C GLU A 15 -16.74 -8.58 13.91
N VAL A 16 -15.60 -7.90 13.75
CA VAL A 16 -14.35 -8.52 13.28
C VAL A 16 -13.82 -9.61 14.22
N ALA A 17 -13.88 -9.37 15.54
CA ALA A 17 -13.45 -10.35 16.54
C ALA A 17 -14.33 -11.62 16.50
N ILE A 18 -15.63 -11.45 16.25
CA ILE A 18 -16.58 -12.54 16.10
C ILE A 18 -16.30 -13.32 14.80
N TYR A 19 -16.05 -12.66 13.67
CA TYR A 19 -15.70 -13.34 12.42
C TYR A 19 -14.41 -14.17 12.53
N ARG A 20 -13.39 -13.68 13.26
CA ARG A 20 -12.18 -14.45 13.55
C ARG A 20 -12.47 -15.70 14.40
N LYS A 21 -13.29 -15.57 15.45
CA LYS A 21 -13.67 -16.70 16.31
C LYS A 21 -14.46 -17.77 15.54
N LEU A 22 -15.30 -17.36 14.59
CA LEU A 22 -16.13 -18.26 13.79
C LEU A 22 -15.38 -18.86 12.58
N GLY A 23 -14.09 -18.55 12.39
CA GLY A 23 -13.32 -19.01 11.23
C GLY A 23 -13.79 -18.41 9.89
N LEU A 24 -14.69 -17.42 9.94
CA LEU A 24 -15.32 -16.77 8.80
C LEU A 24 -14.46 -15.63 8.26
N VAL A 25 -13.13 -15.74 8.31
CA VAL A 25 -12.25 -14.72 7.71
C VAL A 25 -12.49 -14.74 6.21
N PHE A 26 -13.41 -13.86 5.78
CA PHE A 26 -13.83 -13.76 4.40
C PHE A 26 -12.62 -13.43 3.53
N LYS A 27 -12.59 -14.02 2.34
CA LYS A 27 -11.70 -13.67 1.21
C LYS A 27 -11.89 -12.22 0.71
N THR A 28 -12.61 -11.37 1.43
CA THR A 28 -12.86 -9.98 1.07
C THR A 28 -11.70 -9.13 1.54
N ASN A 29 -10.98 -8.56 0.56
CA ASN A 29 -9.93 -7.56 0.73
C ASN A 29 -10.50 -6.30 1.41
N HIS A 30 -10.77 -6.35 2.72
CA HIS A 30 -11.13 -5.18 3.50
C HIS A 30 -9.86 -4.45 3.94
N SER A 31 -9.72 -3.21 3.50
CA SER A 31 -8.61 -2.30 3.81
C SER A 31 -8.35 -2.14 5.31
N PHE A 32 -9.39 -2.25 6.14
CA PHE A 32 -9.29 -2.21 7.61
C PHE A 32 -8.61 -3.45 8.20
N LEU A 33 -8.97 -4.66 7.73
CA LEU A 33 -8.39 -5.93 8.21
C LEU A 33 -6.96 -6.13 7.71
N ASN A 34 -6.62 -5.55 6.56
CA ASN A 34 -5.32 -5.68 5.92
C ASN A 34 -4.34 -4.55 6.26
N LYS A 35 -4.73 -3.57 7.10
CA LYS A 35 -3.88 -2.42 7.46
C LYS A 35 -2.51 -2.82 8.02
N HIS A 36 -2.43 -3.99 8.66
CA HIS A 36 -1.21 -4.57 9.22
C HIS A 36 -0.73 -5.82 8.47
N ASN A 37 -1.46 -6.30 7.45
CA ASN A 37 -1.02 -7.45 6.67
C ASN A 37 0.09 -7.02 5.72
N VAL A 38 1.29 -7.52 6.00
CA VAL A 38 2.45 -7.42 5.12
C VAL A 38 2.43 -8.66 4.24
N ILE A 39 2.18 -8.47 2.95
CA ILE A 39 2.28 -9.55 1.96
C ILE A 39 3.40 -9.13 1.02
N ASP A 40 4.30 -10.05 0.66
CA ASP A 40 5.50 -9.78 -0.12
C ASP A 40 6.34 -8.62 0.44
N GLY A 41 6.39 -8.41 1.75
CA GLY A 41 7.16 -7.30 2.35
C GLY A 41 6.60 -5.89 2.08
N LEU A 42 5.38 -5.76 1.56
CA LEU A 42 4.67 -4.49 1.37
C LEU A 42 3.39 -4.46 2.19
N ARG A 43 3.14 -3.34 2.87
CA ARG A 43 1.85 -3.08 3.53
C ARG A 43 0.77 -2.90 2.47
N TYR A 44 -0.49 -3.18 2.83
CA TYR A 44 -1.63 -3.02 1.92
C TYR A 44 -1.68 -1.63 1.26
N ILE A 45 -1.45 -0.55 2.02
CA ILE A 45 -1.45 0.83 1.50
C ILE A 45 -0.36 1.02 0.43
N GLU A 46 0.82 0.41 0.60
CA GLU A 46 1.90 0.46 -0.38
C GLU A 46 1.53 -0.28 -1.67
N ARG A 47 0.76 -1.38 -1.56
CA ARG A 47 0.24 -2.11 -2.73
C ARG A 47 -0.81 -1.29 -3.47
N GLU A 48 -1.75 -0.67 -2.75
CA GLU A 48 -2.74 0.21 -3.37
C GLU A 48 -2.05 1.37 -4.09
N PHE A 49 -1.01 1.94 -3.49
CA PHE A 49 -0.20 2.97 -4.13
C PHE A 49 0.52 2.46 -5.39
N CYS A 50 1.10 1.26 -5.35
CA CYS A 50 1.69 0.63 -6.54
C CYS A 50 0.67 0.48 -7.67
N VAL A 51 -0.56 0.03 -7.35
CA VAL A 51 -1.63 -0.14 -8.33
C VAL A 51 -2.08 1.20 -8.91
N SER A 52 -2.33 2.21 -8.08
CA SER A 52 -2.77 3.53 -8.54
C SER A 52 -1.73 4.21 -9.43
N GLN A 53 -0.45 4.06 -9.08
CA GLN A 53 0.67 4.61 -9.83
C GLN A 53 1.12 3.73 -10.99
N LYS A 54 0.51 2.55 -11.22
CA LYS A 54 0.95 1.56 -12.22
C LYS A 54 2.47 1.29 -12.10
N ILE A 55 2.92 1.02 -10.88
CA ILE A 55 4.30 0.68 -10.55
C ILE A 55 4.33 -0.79 -10.12
N ASP A 56 5.28 -1.54 -10.66
CA ASP A 56 5.55 -2.90 -10.21
C ASP A 56 6.02 -2.92 -8.75
N THR A 57 5.51 -3.86 -7.95
CA THR A 57 5.87 -3.98 -6.53
C THR A 57 7.37 -4.18 -6.30
N ILE A 58 8.07 -4.88 -7.19
CA ILE A 58 9.53 -5.06 -7.16
C ILE A 58 10.22 -3.71 -7.39
N ARG A 59 9.74 -2.93 -8.36
CA ARG A 59 10.30 -1.61 -8.67
C ARG A 59 10.06 -0.62 -7.51
N TYR A 60 8.88 -0.65 -6.91
CA TYR A 60 8.58 0.17 -5.73
C TYR A 60 9.48 -0.19 -4.53
N LYS A 61 9.71 -1.49 -4.26
CA LYS A 61 10.66 -1.91 -3.21
C LYS A 61 12.05 -1.33 -3.42
N ARG A 62 12.57 -1.39 -4.65
CA ARG A 62 13.87 -0.78 -4.98
C ARG A 62 13.89 0.72 -4.72
N TYR A 63 12.82 1.43 -5.07
CA TYR A 63 12.71 2.87 -4.77
C TYR A 63 12.73 3.15 -3.27
N LYS A 64 12.02 2.33 -2.49
CA LYS A 64 12.01 2.41 -1.02
C LYS A 64 13.39 2.14 -0.42
N GLU A 65 14.13 1.15 -0.93
CA GLU A 65 15.50 0.86 -0.50
C GLU A 65 16.46 2.01 -0.85
N ILE A 66 16.41 2.52 -2.09
CA ILE A 66 17.22 3.66 -2.51
C ILE A 66 16.94 4.88 -1.63
N TYR A 67 15.67 5.14 -1.30
CA TYR A 67 15.30 6.23 -0.41
C TYR A 67 15.81 6.02 1.02
N LYS A 68 15.71 4.80 1.55
CA LYS A 68 16.17 4.45 2.90
C LYS A 68 17.69 4.62 3.06
N HIS A 69 18.46 4.24 2.05
CA HIS A 69 19.93 4.30 2.11
C HIS A 69 20.53 5.63 1.64
N GLY A 70 19.93 6.25 0.61
CA GLY A 70 20.50 7.42 -0.06
C GLY A 70 19.61 8.66 -0.06
N GLY A 71 18.45 8.61 0.60
CA GLY A 71 17.50 9.72 0.71
C GLY A 71 16.84 10.14 -0.60
N LYS A 72 16.16 11.29 -0.55
CA LYS A 72 15.43 11.88 -1.68
C LYS A 72 16.31 12.12 -2.92
N GLY A 73 17.55 12.58 -2.72
CA GLY A 73 18.48 12.87 -3.81
C GLY A 73 18.82 11.64 -4.65
N SER A 74 19.11 10.51 -3.99
CA SER A 74 19.43 9.25 -4.66
C SER A 74 18.23 8.70 -5.43
N LEU A 75 17.03 8.79 -4.86
CA LEU A 75 15.81 8.36 -5.53
C LEU A 75 15.48 9.23 -6.76
N MET A 76 15.67 10.54 -6.67
CA MET A 76 15.54 11.45 -7.81
C MET A 76 16.53 11.12 -8.94
N GLY A 77 17.76 10.74 -8.58
CA GLY A 77 18.76 10.26 -9.55
C GLY A 77 18.27 9.00 -10.30
N ALA A 78 17.70 8.04 -9.58
CA ALA A 78 17.12 6.84 -10.18
C ALA A 78 15.95 7.17 -11.12
N PHE A 79 15.05 8.07 -10.73
CA PHE A 79 13.94 8.50 -11.59
C PHE A 79 14.40 9.16 -12.88
N ARG A 80 15.43 10.01 -12.83
CA ARG A 80 16.04 10.60 -14.04
C ARG A 80 16.58 9.52 -14.97
N LYS A 81 17.31 8.54 -14.44
CA LYS A 81 17.85 7.41 -15.21
C LYS A 81 16.75 6.57 -15.85
N HIS A 82 15.64 6.37 -15.14
CA HIS A 82 14.50 5.58 -15.61
C HIS A 82 13.45 6.39 -16.40
N ARG A 83 13.72 7.67 -16.71
CA ARG A 83 12.81 8.58 -17.43
C ARG A 83 11.41 8.65 -16.82
N VAL A 84 11.32 8.62 -15.48
CA VAL A 84 10.04 8.80 -14.77
C VAL A 84 9.67 10.28 -14.83
N LEU A 85 8.42 10.57 -15.20
CA LEU A 85 7.91 11.94 -15.28
C LEU A 85 7.96 12.64 -13.93
N LYS A 86 8.30 13.94 -13.93
CA LYS A 86 8.50 14.76 -12.73
C LYS A 86 7.29 14.76 -11.76
N PRO A 87 6.04 14.88 -12.23
CA PRO A 87 4.87 14.81 -11.34
C PRO A 87 4.79 13.47 -10.62
N LYS A 88 4.95 12.37 -11.38
CA LYS A 88 4.92 11.01 -10.87
C LYS A 88 6.05 10.73 -9.87
N SER A 89 7.25 11.25 -10.11
CA SER A 89 8.36 11.10 -9.16
C SER A 89 8.09 11.81 -7.84
N ASN A 90 7.45 12.98 -7.86
CA ASN A 90 7.13 13.72 -6.64
C ASN A 90 6.10 12.97 -5.80
N GLU A 91 5.04 12.45 -6.42
CA GLU A 91 4.01 11.65 -5.74
C GLU A 91 4.60 10.41 -5.05
N ILE A 92 5.54 9.71 -5.71
CA ILE A 92 6.22 8.55 -5.12
C ILE A 92 7.08 8.96 -3.92
N ILE A 93 7.80 10.07 -4.02
CA ILE A 93 8.64 10.57 -2.92
C ILE A 93 7.76 10.96 -1.73
N GLU A 94 6.72 11.77 -1.94
CA GLU A 94 5.82 12.21 -0.88
C GLU A 94 5.15 11.04 -0.17
N PHE A 95 4.77 10.00 -0.92
CA PHE A 95 4.20 8.80 -0.33
C PHE A 95 5.22 8.06 0.54
N ILE A 96 6.44 7.82 0.04
CA ILE A 96 7.51 7.14 0.79
C ILE A 96 7.88 7.92 2.06
N ASP A 97 7.97 9.25 1.96
CA ASP A 97 8.36 10.13 3.06
C ASP A 97 7.33 10.06 4.21
N LYS A 98 6.04 10.26 3.89
CA LYS A 98 4.94 10.12 4.86
C LYS A 98 4.94 8.75 5.53
N PHE A 99 5.25 7.70 4.78
CA PHE A 99 5.22 6.33 5.28
C PHE A 99 6.40 6.01 6.21
N LEU A 100 7.57 6.58 5.94
CA LEU A 100 8.76 6.42 6.78
C LEU A 100 8.69 7.29 8.04
N GLU A 101 8.15 8.50 7.96
CA GLU A 101 7.87 9.34 9.13
C GLU A 101 6.86 8.68 10.08
N SER A 102 5.80 8.08 9.54
CA SER A 102 4.80 7.33 10.32
C SER A 102 5.32 6.02 10.94
N SER A 103 6.59 5.66 10.70
CA SER A 103 7.23 4.44 11.21
C SER A 103 8.33 4.73 12.23
N LYS A 104 8.56 5.99 12.60
CA LYS A 104 9.37 6.42 13.75
C LYS A 104 8.47 6.53 14.99
#